data_AF-A0A6A2WHU5-F1
#
_entry.id   AF-A0A6A2WHU5-F1
#
_cell.length_a   1.000
_cell.length_b   1.000
_cell.length_c   1.000
_cell.angle_alpha   90.00
_cell.angle_beta   90.00
_cell.angle_gamma   90.00
#
_symmetry.space_group_name_H-M   'P 1'
#
loop_
_entity.id
_entity.type
_entity.pdbx_description
1 polymer ?
#
loop_
_entity_poly.entity_id
_entity_poly.type
_entity_poly.pdbx_seq_one_letter_code
_entity_poly.pdbx_strand_id
1 'polypeptide(L)'
;MNVDTVRFRCGSLHRYGAQVKEFHLGSGVIVQSYAERVMVVRQNLGYNWSSIYYANYDLSGYQLVSPILGLLVYNADSDLSFGSPFELGILAIDKPIKIDFSNVTKASNITGLLPLCASFEGNGKLTLKNQVSSNVCVASRHGQFGLVVKSPQSLAVRKKMQWKLVVGCSCSVGAALGAFLLGLLLVAMFVKVKKKARMEELARRAYKEEAL
;
A
#
# COMPACT_ATOMS: atom_id res chain seq x y z
N MET A 1 -1.85 -26.98 9.11
CA MET A 1 -0.69 -26.32 9.75
C MET A 1 0.44 -27.34 9.79
N ASN A 2 1.64 -26.94 9.40
CA ASN A 2 2.83 -27.78 9.42
C ASN A 2 3.94 -27.06 10.19
N VAL A 3 4.69 -27.79 11.00
CA VAL A 3 5.76 -27.25 11.84
C VAL A 3 7.00 -28.11 11.63
N ASP A 4 8.12 -27.46 11.31
CA ASP A 4 9.44 -28.08 11.18
C ASP A 4 10.37 -27.44 12.21
N THR A 5 11.24 -28.24 12.84
CA THR A 5 12.23 -27.75 13.80
C THR A 5 13.63 -28.22 13.45
N VAL A 6 14.61 -27.35 13.64
CA VAL A 6 16.04 -27.68 13.42
C VAL A 6 16.87 -27.03 14.52
N ARG A 7 17.84 -27.78 15.06
CA ARG A 7 18.76 -27.29 16.09
C ARG A 7 20.08 -26.84 15.48
N PHE A 8 20.60 -25.71 15.95
CA PHE A 8 21.89 -25.16 15.55
C PHE A 8 22.69 -24.72 16.77
N ARG A 9 24.02 -24.82 16.68
CA ARG A 9 24.91 -24.03 17.55
C ARG A 9 24.86 -22.57 17.11
N CYS A 10 24.77 -21.63 18.04
CA CYS A 10 24.72 -20.19 17.73
C CYS A 10 25.91 -19.74 16.88
N GLY A 11 27.12 -20.18 17.21
CA GLY A 11 28.33 -19.85 16.45
C GLY A 11 28.29 -20.37 15.00
N SER A 12 27.74 -21.57 14.77
CA SER A 12 27.58 -22.12 13.41
C SER A 12 26.52 -21.36 12.62
N LEU A 13 25.38 -21.05 13.25
CA LEU A 13 24.30 -20.28 12.62
C LEU A 13 24.79 -18.88 12.23
N HIS A 14 25.54 -18.20 13.11
CA HIS A 14 26.14 -16.91 12.80
C HIS A 14 27.18 -17.03 11.66
N ARG A 15 28.07 -18.03 11.69
CA ARG A 15 29.14 -18.14 10.69
C ARG A 15 28.63 -18.53 9.30
N TYR A 16 27.70 -19.48 9.23
CA TYR A 16 27.32 -20.12 7.96
C TYR A 16 25.89 -19.79 7.51
N GLY A 17 25.04 -19.24 8.40
CA GLY A 17 23.62 -19.12 8.15
C GLY A 17 22.91 -20.48 8.19
N ALA A 18 21.68 -20.52 7.69
CA ALA A 18 20.89 -21.74 7.58
C ALA A 18 19.79 -21.60 6.53
N GLN A 19 19.37 -22.71 5.95
CA GLN A 19 18.13 -22.80 5.18
C GLN A 19 17.16 -23.74 5.88
N VAL A 20 15.99 -23.21 6.24
CA VAL A 20 14.90 -23.96 6.88
C VAL A 20 13.67 -23.81 5.99
N LYS A 21 13.53 -24.75 5.04
CA LYS A 21 12.47 -24.74 4.01
C LYS A 21 12.47 -23.40 3.23
N GLU A 22 11.45 -22.57 3.41
CA GLU A 22 11.28 -21.28 2.73
C GLU A 22 12.20 -20.19 3.29
N PHE A 23 12.68 -20.35 4.53
CA PHE A 23 13.49 -19.36 5.22
C PHE A 23 14.97 -19.57 4.95
N HIS A 24 15.63 -18.53 4.45
CA HIS A 24 17.07 -18.50 4.24
C HIS A 24 17.67 -17.44 5.15
N LEU A 25 18.32 -17.90 6.23
CA LEU A 25 19.05 -17.08 7.18
C LEU A 25 20.48 -16.92 6.65
N GLY A 26 20.87 -15.69 6.33
CA GLY A 26 22.24 -15.41 5.87
C GLY A 26 23.29 -15.62 6.96
N SER A 27 24.56 -15.69 6.57
CA SER A 27 25.67 -15.54 7.52
C SER A 27 25.62 -14.17 8.20
N GLY A 28 26.09 -14.07 9.44
CA GLY A 28 26.07 -12.85 10.26
C GLY A 28 24.78 -12.67 11.06
N VAL A 29 23.90 -13.67 11.09
CA VAL A 29 22.70 -13.64 11.93
C VAL A 29 23.06 -13.71 13.41
N ILE A 30 22.56 -12.76 14.18
CA ILE A 30 22.81 -12.62 15.62
C ILE A 30 21.59 -13.14 16.39
N VAL A 31 21.81 -14.05 17.34
CA VAL A 31 20.81 -14.46 18.33
C VAL A 31 20.86 -13.51 19.52
N GLN A 32 19.73 -12.92 19.91
CA GLN A 32 19.65 -11.86 20.93
C GLN A 32 19.52 -12.42 22.36
N SER A 33 20.36 -13.39 22.73
CA SER A 33 20.55 -13.87 24.10
C SER A 33 21.79 -14.77 24.17
N TYR A 34 22.30 -15.01 25.38
CA TYR A 34 23.39 -15.96 25.60
C TYR A 34 22.82 -17.39 25.64
N ALA A 35 22.83 -18.06 24.49
CA ALA A 35 22.50 -19.48 24.35
C ALA A 35 23.61 -20.18 23.57
N GLU A 36 23.97 -21.41 23.91
CA GLU A 36 24.94 -22.19 23.13
C GLU A 36 24.28 -22.75 21.87
N ARG A 37 23.03 -23.21 22.02
CA ARG A 37 22.22 -23.83 20.98
C ARG A 37 20.84 -23.18 20.91
N VAL A 38 20.33 -23.13 19.69
CA VAL A 38 18.97 -22.68 19.38
C VAL A 38 18.21 -23.71 18.59
N MET A 39 16.90 -23.73 18.79
CA MET A 39 15.95 -24.43 17.94
C MET A 39 15.24 -23.40 17.08
N VAL A 40 15.48 -23.46 15.77
CA VAL A 40 14.75 -22.69 14.79
C VAL A 40 13.48 -23.46 14.43
N VAL A 41 12.34 -22.80 14.54
CA VAL A 41 11.02 -23.36 14.29
C VAL A 41 10.42 -22.64 13.08
N ARG A 42 10.13 -23.41 12.04
CA ARG A 42 9.36 -22.95 10.88
C ARG A 42 7.92 -23.38 11.05
N GLN A 43 7.00 -22.45 10.88
CA GLN A 43 5.56 -22.69 10.90
C GLN A 43 4.97 -22.34 9.53
N ASN A 44 4.14 -23.22 9.00
CA ASN A 44 3.25 -22.90 7.88
C ASN A 44 1.82 -23.10 8.34
N LEU A 45 1.13 -22.00 8.61
CA LEU A 45 -0.21 -22.00 9.15
C LEU A 45 -1.22 -22.46 8.08
N GLY A 46 -0.91 -22.26 6.80
CA GLY A 46 -1.80 -22.55 5.67
C GLY A 46 -2.72 -21.39 5.33
N TYR A 47 -3.60 -21.59 4.34
CA TYR A 47 -4.53 -20.56 3.86
C TYR A 47 -5.73 -20.34 4.80
N ASN A 48 -6.09 -21.34 5.61
CA ASN A 48 -7.30 -21.31 6.45
C ASN A 48 -7.21 -20.33 7.64
N TRP A 49 -6.01 -19.80 7.92
CA TRP A 49 -5.80 -18.89 9.05
C TRP A 49 -6.08 -17.43 8.71
N SER A 50 -6.43 -17.13 7.45
CA SER A 50 -6.63 -15.75 7.00
C SER A 50 -7.62 -14.95 7.85
N SER A 51 -8.70 -15.58 8.34
CA SER A 51 -9.71 -14.91 9.18
C SER A 51 -9.12 -14.30 10.46
N ILE A 52 -8.20 -15.02 11.12
CA ILE A 52 -7.51 -14.53 12.31
C ILE A 52 -6.63 -13.33 11.96
N TYR A 53 -5.95 -13.36 10.81
CA TYR A 53 -5.13 -12.21 10.39
C TYR A 53 -5.97 -10.99 10.04
N TYR A 54 -7.12 -11.16 9.36
CA TYR A 54 -8.04 -10.04 9.12
C TYR A 54 -8.68 -9.49 10.40
N ALA A 55 -8.87 -10.32 11.42
CA ALA A 55 -9.42 -9.88 12.71
C ALA A 55 -8.42 -9.11 13.57
N ASN A 56 -7.11 -9.41 13.44
CA ASN A 56 -6.07 -8.86 14.31
C ASN A 56 -5.19 -7.80 13.65
N TYR A 57 -5.23 -7.66 12.32
CA TYR A 57 -4.39 -6.72 11.57
C TYR A 57 -5.21 -5.90 10.57
N ASP A 58 -4.86 -4.63 10.40
CA ASP A 58 -5.49 -3.76 9.41
C ASP A 58 -5.03 -4.09 7.99
N LEU A 59 -5.67 -5.09 7.40
CA LEU A 59 -5.51 -5.49 6.00
C LEU A 59 -6.51 -4.76 5.08
N SER A 60 -7.07 -3.62 5.51
CA SER A 60 -8.05 -2.86 4.72
C SER A 60 -7.47 -2.47 3.36
N GLY A 61 -8.16 -2.88 2.29
CA GLY A 61 -7.70 -2.63 0.92
C GLY A 61 -6.67 -3.64 0.41
N TYR A 62 -6.38 -4.70 1.16
CA TYR A 62 -5.49 -5.78 0.75
C TYR A 62 -6.17 -7.15 0.88
N GLN A 63 -5.68 -8.12 0.10
CA GLN A 63 -6.10 -9.50 0.14
C GLN A 63 -4.87 -10.40 0.30
N LEU A 64 -4.88 -11.29 1.29
CA LEU A 64 -3.86 -12.32 1.47
C LEU A 64 -3.93 -13.37 0.34
N VAL A 65 -2.80 -13.66 -0.29
CA VAL A 65 -2.70 -14.56 -1.46
C VAL A 65 -1.77 -15.77 -1.24
N SER A 66 -1.06 -15.81 -0.12
CA SER A 66 -0.20 -16.92 0.30
C SER A 66 -0.65 -17.52 1.64
N PRO A 67 -0.12 -18.69 2.04
CA PRO A 67 -0.13 -19.10 3.44
C PRO A 67 0.64 -18.10 4.29
N ILE A 68 0.39 -18.12 5.60
CA ILE A 68 1.25 -17.43 6.56
C ILE A 68 2.38 -18.34 7.00
N LEU A 69 3.60 -17.83 6.85
CA LEU A 69 4.82 -18.49 7.27
C LEU A 69 5.36 -17.81 8.54
N GLY A 70 5.63 -18.60 9.58
CA GLY A 70 6.25 -18.16 10.82
C GLY A 70 7.68 -18.67 10.94
N LEU A 71 8.57 -17.80 11.39
CA LEU A 71 9.91 -18.16 11.85
C LEU A 71 10.00 -17.77 13.32
N LEU A 72 10.28 -18.74 14.18
CA LEU A 72 10.48 -18.56 15.61
C LEU A 72 11.79 -19.22 16.01
N VAL A 73 12.35 -18.80 17.14
CA VAL A 73 13.64 -19.28 17.62
C VAL A 73 13.53 -19.46 19.12
N TYR A 74 13.98 -20.60 19.64
CA TYR A 74 13.96 -20.89 21.07
C TYR A 74 15.35 -21.31 21.53
N ASN A 75 15.66 -21.15 22.81
CA ASN A 75 16.83 -21.78 23.39
C ASN A 75 16.70 -23.30 23.29
N ALA A 76 17.81 -23.98 23.06
CA ALA A 76 17.86 -25.44 22.92
C ALA A 76 19.10 -26.03 23.60
N ASP A 77 19.53 -25.39 24.68
CA ASP A 77 20.64 -25.86 25.48
C ASP A 77 20.31 -27.22 26.11
N SER A 78 21.31 -28.10 26.12
CA SER A 78 21.17 -29.50 26.56
C SER A 78 21.15 -29.64 28.08
N ASP A 79 21.51 -28.58 28.79
CA ASP A 79 21.68 -28.65 30.23
C ASP A 79 20.35 -28.37 30.91
N LEU A 80 19.91 -29.35 31.69
CA LEU A 80 18.73 -29.33 32.56
C LEU A 80 18.71 -28.14 33.55
N SER A 81 19.76 -27.31 33.57
CA SER A 81 19.93 -26.11 34.38
C SER A 81 19.36 -24.83 33.75
N PHE A 82 19.11 -24.79 32.43
CA PHE A 82 18.63 -23.60 31.72
C PHE A 82 17.11 -23.61 31.43
N GLY A 83 16.30 -23.80 32.49
CA GLY A 83 14.87 -23.42 32.50
C GLY A 83 13.97 -24.01 31.39
N SER A 84 12.71 -23.59 31.38
CA SER A 84 11.77 -23.93 30.30
C SER A 84 12.17 -23.24 28.98
N PRO A 85 11.82 -23.81 27.81
CA PRO A 85 12.06 -23.16 26.52
C PRO A 85 11.45 -21.75 26.48
N PHE A 86 12.23 -20.77 26.05
CA PHE A 86 11.81 -19.39 25.87
C PHE A 86 12.22 -18.87 24.48
N GLU A 87 11.41 -17.96 23.96
CA GLU A 87 11.63 -17.42 22.62
C GLU A 87 12.82 -16.45 22.60
N LEU A 88 13.62 -16.54 21.54
CA LEU A 88 14.84 -15.79 21.31
C LEU A 88 14.67 -14.85 20.13
N GLY A 89 15.21 -13.63 20.29
CA GLY A 89 15.38 -12.70 19.18
C GLY A 89 16.39 -13.22 18.16
N ILE A 90 16.11 -13.01 16.88
CA ILE A 90 17.13 -13.06 15.81
C ILE A 90 17.20 -11.69 15.16
N LEU A 91 18.42 -11.25 14.86
CA LEU A 91 18.71 -10.03 14.13
C LEU A 91 19.65 -10.30 12.95
N ALA A 92 19.21 -9.92 11.76
CA ALA A 92 19.94 -10.02 10.50
C ALA A 92 20.18 -8.60 9.95
N ILE A 93 21.40 -8.08 10.14
CA ILE A 93 21.75 -6.69 9.81
C ILE A 93 22.19 -6.59 8.34
N ASP A 94 23.31 -7.24 7.99
CA ASP A 94 23.90 -7.09 6.66
C ASP A 94 23.22 -7.97 5.61
N LYS A 95 22.87 -9.20 5.99
CA LYS A 95 22.25 -10.20 5.11
C LYS A 95 20.87 -10.54 5.65
N PRO A 96 19.79 -9.89 5.17
CA PRO A 96 18.45 -10.12 5.69
C PRO A 96 17.99 -11.55 5.43
N ILE A 97 17.07 -12.02 6.27
CA ILE A 97 16.42 -13.31 6.12
C ILE A 97 15.56 -13.24 4.86
N LYS A 98 15.82 -14.13 3.89
CA LYS A 98 14.94 -14.26 2.72
C LYS A 98 13.84 -15.28 3.00
N ILE A 99 12.64 -14.97 2.55
CA ILE A 99 11.45 -15.78 2.76
C ILE A 99 10.87 -16.05 1.38
N ASP A 100 11.02 -17.29 0.90
CA ASP A 100 10.63 -17.69 -0.45
C ASP A 100 9.26 -18.36 -0.47
N PHE A 101 8.27 -17.65 -1.02
CA PHE A 101 6.90 -18.14 -1.12
C PHE A 101 6.63 -18.94 -2.41
N SER A 102 7.61 -19.09 -3.30
CA SER A 102 7.43 -19.66 -4.65
C SER A 102 6.88 -21.08 -4.64
N ASN A 103 7.28 -21.90 -3.66
CA ASN A 103 6.86 -23.30 -3.55
C ASN A 103 5.60 -23.52 -2.71
N VAL A 104 5.13 -22.49 -1.99
CA VAL A 104 3.95 -22.59 -1.10
C VAL A 104 2.75 -21.80 -1.59
N THR A 105 2.96 -20.88 -2.53
CA THR A 105 1.91 -20.05 -3.11
C THR A 105 1.43 -20.67 -4.42
N LYS A 106 0.11 -20.86 -4.56
CA LYS A 106 -0.46 -21.35 -5.82
C LYS A 106 -0.32 -20.26 -6.89
N ALA A 107 0.22 -20.61 -8.05
CA ALA A 107 0.38 -19.66 -9.16
C ALA A 107 -0.93 -18.93 -9.50
N SER A 108 -2.07 -19.63 -9.47
CA SER A 108 -3.41 -19.07 -9.69
C SER A 108 -3.75 -17.88 -8.78
N ASN A 109 -3.14 -17.77 -7.60
CA ASN A 109 -3.43 -16.70 -6.65
C ASN A 109 -2.66 -15.40 -6.96
N ILE A 110 -1.65 -15.46 -7.82
CA ILE A 110 -0.70 -14.36 -8.06
C ILE A 110 -0.52 -14.01 -9.54
N THR A 111 -1.05 -14.81 -10.47
CA THR A 111 -0.95 -14.55 -11.92
C THR A 111 -1.48 -13.16 -12.26
N GLY A 112 -0.63 -12.32 -12.87
CA GLY A 112 -1.00 -10.96 -13.28
C GLY A 112 -1.11 -9.95 -12.13
N LEU A 113 -0.72 -10.33 -10.91
CA LEU A 113 -0.73 -9.47 -9.73
C LEU A 113 0.70 -9.12 -9.32
N LEU A 114 0.84 -8.01 -8.60
CA LEU A 114 2.10 -7.58 -7.99
C LEU A 114 1.97 -7.67 -6.46
N PRO A 115 2.36 -8.79 -5.83
CA PRO A 115 2.19 -8.95 -4.40
C PRO A 115 3.18 -8.08 -3.62
N LEU A 116 2.76 -7.69 -2.42
CA LEU A 116 3.57 -7.05 -1.39
C LEU A 116 3.85 -8.07 -0.28
N CYS A 117 5.00 -7.91 0.34
CA CYS A 117 5.38 -8.62 1.55
C CYS A 117 4.67 -8.00 2.75
N ALA A 118 3.89 -8.81 3.45
CA ALA A 118 3.30 -8.50 4.73
C ALA A 118 4.13 -9.11 5.86
N SER A 119 4.49 -8.30 6.85
CA SER A 119 5.09 -8.71 8.10
C SER A 119 4.12 -8.40 9.24
N PHE A 120 3.78 -9.41 10.01
CA PHE A 120 2.84 -9.37 11.12
C PHE A 120 3.63 -9.36 12.44
N GLU A 121 3.69 -8.19 13.09
CA GLU A 121 4.42 -8.00 14.34
C GLU A 121 3.49 -8.29 15.54
N GLY A 122 4.04 -8.84 16.63
CA GLY A 122 3.25 -9.31 17.79
C GLY A 122 2.47 -8.22 18.56
N ASN A 123 2.70 -6.94 18.26
CA ASN A 123 1.93 -5.81 18.80
C ASN A 123 0.74 -5.41 17.91
N GLY A 124 0.32 -6.27 16.96
CA GLY A 124 -0.75 -6.00 16.01
C GLY A 124 -0.34 -5.08 14.85
N LYS A 125 0.96 -4.73 14.74
CA LYS A 125 1.45 -3.88 13.65
C LYS A 125 1.67 -4.71 12.39
N LEU A 126 1.07 -4.24 11.30
CA LEU A 126 1.29 -4.74 9.95
C LEU A 126 2.29 -3.83 9.22
N THR A 127 3.35 -4.42 8.68
CA THR A 127 4.28 -3.72 7.80
C THR A 127 4.20 -4.29 6.39
N LEU A 128 3.95 -3.43 5.39
CA LEU A 128 3.93 -3.80 3.97
C LEU A 128 5.18 -3.29 3.26
N LYS A 129 5.84 -4.16 2.49
CA LYS A 129 7.03 -3.83 1.69
C LYS A 129 6.96 -4.46 0.31
N ASN A 130 7.70 -3.90 -0.64
CA ASN A 130 7.89 -4.54 -1.94
C ASN A 130 8.68 -5.84 -1.78
N GLN A 131 8.42 -6.79 -2.67
CA GLN A 131 9.24 -7.99 -2.81
C GLN A 131 10.65 -7.64 -3.31
N VAL A 132 11.64 -8.46 -2.97
CA VAL A 132 13.01 -8.32 -3.51
C VAL A 132 13.21 -9.09 -4.81
N SER A 133 12.39 -10.11 -5.03
CA SER A 133 12.22 -10.85 -6.29
C SER A 133 10.85 -11.50 -6.29
N SER A 134 10.40 -12.05 -7.42
CA SER A 134 9.08 -12.69 -7.52
C SER A 134 8.83 -13.66 -6.36
N ASN A 135 7.80 -13.37 -5.54
CA ASN A 135 7.41 -14.15 -4.36
C ASN A 135 8.47 -14.28 -3.25
N VAL A 136 9.49 -13.42 -3.23
CA VAL A 136 10.52 -13.43 -2.19
C VAL A 136 10.46 -12.15 -1.37
N CYS A 137 10.35 -12.34 -0.06
CA CYS A 137 10.36 -11.29 0.94
C CYS A 137 11.66 -11.26 1.72
N VAL A 138 11.92 -10.16 2.41
CA VAL A 138 13.06 -10.02 3.32
C VAL A 138 12.64 -9.49 4.67
N ALA A 139 13.28 -10.00 5.72
CA ALA A 139 13.09 -9.55 7.09
C ALA A 139 14.42 -9.48 7.84
N SER A 140 14.56 -8.53 8.75
CA SER A 140 15.72 -8.44 9.63
C SER A 140 15.53 -9.19 10.94
N ARG A 141 14.31 -9.65 11.24
CA ARG A 141 13.95 -10.32 12.51
C ARG A 141 13.09 -11.55 12.25
N HIS A 142 12.99 -12.42 13.24
CA HIS A 142 11.99 -13.50 13.25
C HIS A 142 10.56 -12.90 13.24
N GLY A 143 9.55 -13.72 12.94
CA GLY A 143 8.17 -13.25 12.91
C GLY A 143 7.27 -14.05 11.96
N GLN A 144 6.09 -13.49 11.68
CA GLN A 144 5.11 -14.07 10.78
C GLN A 144 4.98 -13.23 9.51
N PHE A 145 4.90 -13.90 8.36
CA PHE A 145 5.02 -13.27 7.05
C PHE A 145 4.01 -13.85 6.06
N GLY A 146 3.57 -13.03 5.12
CA GLY A 146 2.70 -13.45 4.02
C GLY A 146 2.83 -12.55 2.80
N LEU A 147 2.15 -12.91 1.72
CA LEU A 147 1.98 -12.09 0.53
C LEU A 147 0.55 -11.56 0.46
N VAL A 148 0.44 -10.27 0.18
CA VAL A 148 -0.83 -9.59 -0.03
C VAL A 148 -0.87 -8.89 -1.37
N VAL A 149 -2.05 -8.73 -1.94
CA VAL A 149 -2.29 -7.92 -3.15
C VAL A 149 -3.30 -6.84 -2.83
N LYS A 150 -3.29 -5.73 -3.57
CA LYS A 150 -4.33 -4.72 -3.42
C LYS A 150 -5.68 -5.29 -3.81
N SER A 151 -6.68 -5.12 -2.94
CA SER A 151 -8.02 -5.60 -3.22
C SER A 151 -8.66 -4.84 -4.39
N PRO A 152 -9.50 -5.46 -5.22
CA PRO A 152 -10.15 -4.79 -6.35
C PRO A 152 -10.96 -3.55 -5.94
N GLN A 153 -11.54 -3.56 -4.73
CA GLN A 153 -12.29 -2.44 -4.18
C GLN A 153 -11.40 -1.21 -3.93
N SER A 154 -10.17 -1.41 -3.45
CA SER A 154 -9.19 -0.32 -3.29
C SER A 154 -8.77 0.28 -4.63
N LEU A 155 -8.66 -0.56 -5.68
CA LEU A 155 -8.38 -0.10 -7.05
C LEU A 155 -9.54 0.71 -7.63
N ALA A 156 -10.78 0.32 -7.33
CA ALA A 156 -11.98 1.05 -7.73
C ALA A 156 -12.08 2.43 -7.04
N VAL A 157 -11.76 2.52 -5.73
CA VAL A 157 -11.74 3.78 -4.97
C VAL A 157 -10.65 4.74 -5.44
N ARG A 158 -9.51 4.24 -5.93
CA ARG A 158 -8.48 5.11 -6.56
C ARG A 158 -8.94 5.63 -7.91
N LYS A 159 -9.54 4.78 -8.75
CA LYS A 159 -10.11 5.19 -10.05
C LYS A 159 -11.19 6.25 -9.84
N LYS A 160 -12.27 5.94 -9.09
CA LYS A 160 -12.70 6.78 -7.94
C LYS A 160 -12.41 8.30 -7.92
N MET A 161 -11.27 8.56 -7.29
CA MET A 161 -10.73 9.87 -6.95
C MET A 161 -10.12 10.57 -8.18
N GLN A 162 -9.58 9.81 -9.13
CA GLN A 162 -8.91 10.39 -10.31
C GLN A 162 -9.88 11.12 -11.25
N TRP A 163 -11.13 10.66 -11.41
CA TRP A 163 -12.13 11.42 -12.17
C TRP A 163 -12.65 12.65 -11.43
N LYS A 164 -12.62 12.64 -10.08
CA LYS A 164 -12.97 13.82 -9.29
C LYS A 164 -11.90 14.92 -9.31
N LEU A 165 -10.62 14.57 -9.53
CA LEU A 165 -9.55 15.57 -9.64
C LEU A 165 -9.44 16.19 -11.05
N VAL A 166 -9.81 15.46 -12.10
CA VAL A 166 -9.77 15.97 -13.50
C VAL A 166 -10.99 16.84 -13.83
N VAL A 167 -12.11 16.69 -13.12
CA VAL A 167 -13.33 17.51 -13.33
C VAL A 167 -13.45 18.65 -12.29
N GLY A 168 -12.51 18.73 -11.34
CA GLY A 168 -12.63 19.57 -10.14
C GLY A 168 -11.93 20.92 -10.17
N CYS A 169 -11.50 21.45 -11.32
CA CYS A 169 -10.90 22.78 -11.42
C CYS A 169 -11.12 23.44 -12.79
N SER A 170 -12.31 24.01 -13.01
CA SER A 170 -12.43 25.23 -13.84
C SER A 170 -13.75 25.97 -13.56
N CYS A 171 -13.63 27.04 -12.77
CA CYS A 171 -14.29 28.33 -12.97
C CYS A 171 -15.84 28.41 -12.99
N SER A 172 -16.54 27.91 -11.96
CA SER A 172 -17.97 28.23 -11.80
C SER A 172 -18.26 29.67 -11.35
N VAL A 173 -17.23 30.45 -10.97
CA VAL A 173 -17.41 31.85 -10.50
C VAL A 173 -17.20 32.88 -11.62
N GLY A 174 -16.58 32.51 -12.76
CA GLY A 174 -16.31 33.44 -13.87
C GLY A 174 -17.46 33.57 -14.89
N ALA A 175 -18.34 32.57 -14.97
CA ALA A 175 -19.39 32.55 -16.00
C ALA A 175 -20.50 33.59 -15.77
N ALA A 176 -20.83 33.87 -14.50
CA ALA A 176 -21.87 34.84 -14.15
C ALA A 176 -21.44 36.29 -14.46
N LEU A 177 -20.19 36.64 -14.17
CA LEU A 177 -19.64 37.98 -14.47
C LEU A 177 -19.50 38.22 -15.97
N GLY A 178 -19.08 37.21 -16.74
CA GLY A 178 -18.97 37.31 -18.20
C GLY A 178 -20.32 37.55 -18.89
N ALA A 179 -21.35 36.78 -18.49
CA ALA A 179 -22.70 36.96 -19.03
C ALA A 179 -23.31 38.33 -18.67
N PHE A 180 -23.06 38.82 -17.46
CA PHE A 180 -23.53 40.13 -17.02
C PHE A 180 -22.89 41.29 -17.80
N LEU A 181 -21.57 41.24 -18.03
CA LEU A 181 -20.86 42.26 -18.81
C LEU A 181 -21.27 42.27 -20.28
N LEU A 182 -21.46 41.10 -20.90
CA LEU A 182 -21.97 40.99 -22.27
C LEU A 182 -23.41 41.53 -22.40
N GLY A 183 -24.26 41.26 -21.40
CA GLY A 183 -25.62 41.81 -21.35
C GLY A 183 -25.63 43.34 -21.31
N LEU A 184 -24.79 43.96 -20.48
CA LEU A 184 -24.70 45.42 -20.38
C LEU A 184 -24.21 46.08 -21.68
N LEU A 185 -23.26 45.46 -22.38
CA LEU A 185 -22.76 45.97 -23.67
C LEU A 185 -23.85 45.99 -24.75
N LEU A 186 -24.68 44.95 -24.83
CA LEU A 186 -25.78 44.87 -25.80
C LEU A 186 -26.83 45.94 -25.54
N VAL A 187 -27.21 46.17 -24.27
CA VAL A 187 -28.15 47.23 -23.88
C VAL A 187 -27.60 48.61 -24.28
N ALA A 188 -26.32 48.88 -24.01
CA ALA A 188 -25.69 50.15 -24.37
C ALA A 188 -25.69 50.41 -25.88
N MET A 189 -25.41 49.40 -26.70
CA MET A 189 -25.49 49.52 -28.17
C MET A 189 -26.92 49.79 -28.63
N PHE A 190 -27.92 49.06 -28.10
CA PHE A 190 -29.32 49.29 -28.44
C PHE A 190 -29.78 50.71 -28.11
N VAL A 191 -29.39 51.24 -26.93
CA VAL A 191 -29.72 52.61 -26.55
C VAL A 191 -29.03 53.63 -27.46
N LYS A 192 -27.76 53.41 -27.84
CA LYS A 192 -27.06 54.30 -28.80
C LYS A 192 -27.72 54.31 -30.18
N VAL A 193 -28.10 53.14 -30.72
CA VAL A 193 -28.80 53.04 -32.00
C VAL A 193 -30.15 53.76 -31.94
N LYS A 194 -30.94 53.50 -30.88
CA LYS A 194 -32.25 54.13 -30.74
C LYS A 194 -32.15 55.65 -30.57
N LYS A 195 -31.15 56.13 -29.83
CA LYS A 195 -30.91 57.57 -29.65
C LYS A 195 -30.43 58.24 -30.94
N LYS A 196 -29.59 57.56 -31.73
CA LYS A 196 -29.15 58.04 -33.05
C LYS A 196 -30.32 58.12 -34.03
N ALA A 197 -31.14 57.08 -34.12
CA ALA A 197 -32.34 57.08 -34.96
C ALA A 197 -33.33 58.20 -34.57
N ARG A 198 -33.56 58.41 -33.28
CA ARG A 198 -34.42 59.51 -32.79
C ARG A 198 -33.85 60.90 -33.13
N MET A 199 -32.54 61.08 -33.02
CA MET A 199 -31.86 62.33 -33.39
C MET A 199 -31.96 62.62 -34.89
N GLU A 200 -31.77 61.60 -35.73
CA GLU A 200 -31.91 61.72 -37.19
C GLU A 200 -33.35 62.03 -37.60
N GLU A 201 -34.34 61.45 -36.93
CA GLU A 201 -35.75 61.75 -37.20
C GLU A 201 -36.14 63.17 -36.77
N LEU A 202 -35.65 63.65 -35.62
CA LEU A 202 -35.86 65.02 -35.16
C LEU A 202 -35.15 66.05 -36.05
N ALA A 203 -33.92 65.78 -36.49
CA ALA A 203 -33.21 66.63 -37.45
C ALA A 203 -33.96 66.73 -38.80
N ARG A 204 -34.58 65.63 -39.25
CA ARG A 204 -35.37 65.61 -40.50
C ARG A 204 -36.71 66.33 -40.38
N ARG A 205 -37.29 66.43 -39.17
CA ARG A 205 -38.49 67.24 -38.91
C ARG A 205 -38.15 68.73 -38.83
N ALA A 206 -37.05 69.09 -38.17
CA ALA A 206 -36.58 70.48 -38.14
C ALA A 206 -36.28 71.05 -39.54
N TYR A 207 -35.63 70.26 -40.41
CA TYR A 207 -35.36 70.69 -41.79
C TYR A 207 -36.63 70.85 -42.65
N LYS A 208 -37.75 70.22 -42.27
CA LYS A 208 -39.05 70.39 -42.97
C LYS A 208 -39.82 71.61 -42.49
N GLU A 209 -39.60 72.08 -41.27
CA GLU A 209 -40.23 73.29 -40.73
C GLU A 209 -39.52 74.58 -41.18
N GLU A 210 -38.23 74.51 -41.56
CA GLU A 210 -37.47 75.66 -42.09
C GLU A 210 -37.61 75.88 -43.61
N ALA A 211 -38.28 74.98 -44.33
CA ALA A 211 -38.45 75.03 -45.78
C ALA A 211 -39.86 75.47 -46.23
N LEU A 212 -40.67 76.03 -45.31
CA LEU A 212 -42.02 76.53 -45.57
C LEU A 212 -42.15 78.02 -45.22
#